data_AF-A0A7V7DP85-F1
#
_entry.id   AF-A0A7V7DP85-F1
#
_cell.length_a   1.000
_cell.length_b   1.000
_cell.length_c   1.000
_cell.angle_alpha   90.00
_cell.angle_beta   90.00
_cell.angle_gamma   90.00
#
_symmetry.space_group_name_H-M   'P 1'
#
loop_
_entity.id
_entity.type
_entity.pdbx_description
1 polymer ?
#
loop_
_entity_poly.entity_id
_entity_poly.type
_entity_poly.pdbx_seq_one_letter_code
_entity_poly.pdbx_strand_id
1 'polypeptide(L)'
;MTTHAAVLADEAKTDVPSSGGELVISLYANPPSLNPAIQSGLATGIPGPQIFAGLLRFDNDWNPRPYLAEKWEISKDGLSV
;
A
#
# COMPACT_ATOMS: atom_id res chain seq x y z
N MET A 1 -24.74 -46.30 33.72
CA MET A 1 -23.95 -45.11 33.35
C MET A 1 -24.06 -44.96 31.84
N THR A 2 -24.74 -43.91 31.39
CA THR A 2 -25.05 -43.67 29.97
C THR A 2 -23.97 -42.76 29.40
N THR A 3 -23.13 -43.27 28.50
CA THR A 3 -22.11 -42.48 27.80
C THR A 3 -22.78 -41.64 26.71
N HIS A 4 -22.70 -40.32 26.81
CA HIS A 4 -23.03 -39.40 25.71
C HIS A 4 -21.75 -39.10 24.94
N ALA A 5 -21.74 -39.42 23.64
CA ALA A 5 -20.72 -38.96 22.71
C ALA A 5 -20.95 -37.48 22.40
N ALA A 6 -19.96 -36.63 22.67
CA ALA A 6 -19.94 -35.26 22.18
C ALA A 6 -19.05 -35.22 20.92
N VAL A 7 -19.67 -35.01 19.76
CA VAL A 7 -18.98 -34.63 18.53
C VAL A 7 -18.55 -33.17 18.71
N LEU A 8 -17.25 -32.93 18.80
CA LEU A 8 -16.71 -31.58 18.68
C LEU A 8 -16.73 -31.20 17.19
N ALA A 9 -17.65 -30.32 16.82
CA ALA A 9 -17.56 -29.61 15.56
C ALA A 9 -16.39 -28.61 15.68
N ASP A 10 -15.37 -28.81 14.84
CA ASP A 10 -14.30 -27.84 14.64
C ASP A 10 -14.87 -26.69 13.80
N GLU A 11 -15.36 -25.64 14.47
CA GLU A 11 -15.73 -24.41 13.78
C GLU A 11 -14.43 -23.71 13.36
N ALA A 12 -14.03 -23.94 12.11
CA ALA A 12 -13.01 -23.14 11.45
C ALA A 12 -13.49 -21.68 11.44
N LYS A 13 -12.98 -20.88 12.38
CA LYS A 13 -13.18 -19.44 12.43
C LYS A 13 -12.57 -18.83 11.16
N THR A 14 -13.41 -18.57 10.16
CA THR A 14 -13.05 -17.77 8.99
C THR A 14 -12.87 -16.33 9.46
N ASP A 15 -11.68 -16.00 9.94
CA ASP A 15 -11.27 -14.64 10.25
C ASP A 15 -11.10 -13.92 8.90
N VAL A 16 -12.19 -13.38 8.36
CA VAL A 16 -12.14 -12.51 7.20
C VAL A 16 -11.30 -11.30 7.62
N PRO A 17 -10.15 -11.04 6.99
CA PRO A 17 -9.30 -9.91 7.40
C PRO A 17 -10.13 -8.63 7.37
N SER A 18 -10.25 -7.96 8.52
CA SER A 18 -10.88 -6.65 8.58
C SER A 18 -10.08 -5.67 7.72
N SER A 19 -10.75 -4.94 6.83
CA SER A 19 -10.09 -3.89 6.05
C SER A 19 -9.64 -2.76 6.98
N GLY A 20 -8.38 -2.32 6.83
CA GLY A 20 -7.77 -1.30 7.66
C GLY A 20 -7.07 -1.84 8.91
N GLY A 21 -6.36 -0.96 9.62
CA GLY A 21 -5.58 -1.31 10.82
C GLY A 21 -4.14 -0.81 10.74
N GLU A 22 -3.29 -1.39 11.58
CA GLU A 22 -1.85 -1.11 11.61
C GLU A 22 -1.10 -2.09 10.70
N LEU A 23 -0.25 -1.55 9.82
CA LEU A 23 0.70 -2.34 9.03
C LEU A 23 2.11 -2.04 9.53
N VAL A 24 2.77 -3.06 10.08
CA VAL A 24 4.19 -2.98 10.48
C VAL A 24 5.04 -3.66 9.41
N ILE A 25 5.96 -2.91 8.81
CA ILE A 25 6.94 -3.42 7.84
C ILE A 25 8.36 -3.27 8.35
N SER A 26 9.24 -4.20 7.99
CA SER A 26 10.68 -4.09 8.23
C SER A 26 11.37 -3.51 7.00
N LEU A 27 12.26 -2.53 7.21
CA LEU A 27 13.13 -2.00 6.16
C LEU A 27 14.52 -2.63 6.31
N TYR A 28 15.17 -2.93 5.18
CA TYR A 28 16.51 -3.54 5.17
C TYR A 28 17.61 -2.60 5.71
N ALA A 29 17.35 -1.29 5.78
CA ALA A 29 18.28 -0.28 6.26
C ALA A 29 17.53 0.94 6.80
N ASN A 30 18.20 1.71 7.67
CA ASN A 30 17.71 3.00 8.13
C ASN A 30 17.90 4.06 7.03
N PRO A 31 16.86 4.84 6.67
CA PRO A 31 17.02 5.91 5.69
C PRO A 31 17.85 7.06 6.27
N PRO A 32 18.89 7.54 5.56
CA PRO A 32 19.65 8.73 5.98
C PRO A 32 18.80 10.02 6.00
N SER A 33 17.76 10.06 5.17
CA SER A 33 16.78 11.12 5.06
C SER A 33 15.46 10.57 4.54
N LEU A 34 14.34 11.16 4.96
CA LEU A 34 13.00 10.85 4.44
C LEU A 34 12.61 11.69 3.21
N ASN A 35 13.43 12.68 2.83
CA ASN A 35 13.14 13.55 1.71
C ASN A 35 13.54 12.86 0.38
N PRO A 36 12.57 12.46 -0.47
CA PRO A 36 12.85 11.77 -1.73
C PRO A 36 13.50 12.67 -2.79
N ALA A 37 13.51 14.00 -2.60
CA ALA A 37 14.15 14.93 -3.53
C ALA A 37 15.68 14.94 -3.42
N ILE A 38 16.24 14.44 -2.30
CA ILE A 38 17.70 14.46 -2.05
C ILE A 38 18.29 13.08 -1.74
N GLN A 39 17.44 12.06 -1.54
CA GLN A 39 17.87 10.71 -1.20
C GLN A 39 17.12 9.68 -2.05
N SER A 40 17.88 8.82 -2.73
CA SER A 40 17.37 7.69 -3.51
C SER A 40 17.39 6.37 -2.73
N GLY A 41 16.82 5.32 -3.31
CA GLY A 41 16.82 3.96 -2.75
C GLY A 41 15.55 3.59 -1.98
N LEU A 42 15.36 2.28 -1.74
CA LEU A 42 14.12 1.74 -1.19
C LEU A 42 13.86 2.16 0.27
N ALA A 43 14.91 2.33 1.09
CA ALA A 43 14.75 2.75 2.48
C ALA A 43 14.05 4.13 2.61
N THR A 44 14.26 5.04 1.65
CA THR A 44 13.56 6.33 1.57
C THR A 44 12.31 6.23 0.69
N GLY A 45 12.37 5.47 -0.40
CA GLY A 45 11.29 5.34 -1.38
C GLY A 45 10.05 4.60 -0.88
N ILE A 46 10.16 3.71 0.12
CA ILE A 46 9.01 3.02 0.72
C ILE A 46 8.17 3.96 1.61
N PRO A 47 8.74 4.66 2.61
CA PRO A 47 7.97 5.59 3.43
C PRO A 47 7.60 6.88 2.68
N GLY A 48 8.35 7.27 1.63
CA GLY A 48 8.14 8.51 0.88
C GLY A 48 6.69 8.73 0.42
N PRO A 49 6.08 7.82 -0.37
CA PRO A 49 4.69 7.93 -0.83
C PRO A 49 3.62 7.89 0.28
N GLN A 50 3.98 7.48 1.50
CA GLN A 50 3.07 7.52 2.66
C GLN A 50 3.05 8.91 3.33
N ILE A 51 4.12 9.69 3.16
CA ILE A 51 4.31 11.01 3.79
C ILE A 51 4.06 12.14 2.78
N PHE A 52 4.40 11.90 1.51
CA PHE A 52 4.31 12.88 0.43
C PHE A 52 3.37 12.39 -0.67
N ALA A 53 2.54 13.30 -1.17
CA ALA A 53 1.68 13.05 -2.31
C ALA A 53 2.31 13.58 -3.61
N GLY A 54 2.37 12.74 -4.63
CA GLY A 54 2.73 13.15 -5.99
C GLY A 54 1.54 13.75 -6.75
N LEU A 55 1.77 14.23 -7.96
CA LEU A 55 0.67 14.66 -8.85
C LEU A 55 -0.27 13.49 -9.18
N LEU A 56 0.32 12.32 -9.43
CA LEU A 56 -0.36 11.07 -9.75
C LEU A 56 -0.03 9.98 -8.72
N ARG A 57 -0.87 8.97 -8.65
CA ARG A 57 -0.62 7.68 -7.98
C ARG A 57 -0.92 6.54 -8.95
N PHE A 58 -0.52 5.31 -8.63
CA PHE A 58 -0.77 4.15 -9.49
C PHE A 58 -1.70 3.16 -8.81
N ASP A 59 -2.60 2.55 -9.58
CA ASP A 59 -3.39 1.41 -9.11
C ASP A 59 -2.64 0.08 -9.33
N ASN A 60 -3.27 -1.03 -8.94
CA ASN A 60 -2.67 -2.37 -8.98
C ASN A 60 -2.33 -2.83 -10.41
N ASP A 61 -2.99 -2.25 -11.41
CA ASP A 61 -2.76 -2.53 -12.83
C ASP A 61 -1.76 -1.55 -13.45
N TRP A 62 -1.06 -0.76 -12.61
CA TRP A 62 -0.10 0.26 -13.02
C TRP A 62 -0.69 1.40 -13.86
N ASN A 63 -2.01 1.63 -13.77
CA ASN A 63 -2.60 2.79 -14.42
C ASN A 63 -2.37 4.04 -13.56
N PRO A 64 -1.97 5.18 -14.17
CA PRO A 64 -1.91 6.44 -13.45
C PRO A 64 -3.31 6.90 -13.07
N ARG A 65 -3.48 7.33 -11.83
CA ARG A 65 -4.71 7.86 -11.26
C ARG A 65 -4.46 9.26 -10.69
N PRO A 66 -5.47 10.15 -10.74
CA PRO A 66 -5.42 11.41 -10.01
C PRO A 66 -4.98 11.22 -8.56
N TYR A 67 -4.11 12.12 -8.10
CA TYR A 67 -3.77 12.26 -6.69
C TYR A 67 -3.86 13.73 -6.26
N LEU A 68 -2.77 14.50 -6.30
CA LEU A 68 -2.86 15.96 -6.13
C LEU A 68 -3.36 16.66 -7.39
N ALA A 69 -2.98 16.17 -8.58
CA ALA A 69 -3.53 16.64 -9.83
C ALA A 69 -4.83 15.89 -10.12
N GLU A 70 -5.92 16.63 -10.35
CA GLU A 70 -7.23 16.06 -10.70
C GLU A 70 -7.32 15.66 -12.18
N LYS A 71 -6.55 16.33 -13.05
CA LYS A 71 -6.48 16.10 -14.50
C LYS A 71 -5.10 16.46 -15.05
N TRP A 72 -4.77 15.90 -16.21
CA TRP A 72 -3.60 16.26 -17.01
C TRP A 72 -3.96 16.10 -18.48
N GLU A 73 -3.29 16.85 -19.35
CA GLU A 73 -3.52 16.82 -20.80
C GLU A 73 -2.17 16.71 -21.50
N ILE A 74 -2.01 15.70 -22.34
CA ILE A 74 -0.78 15.53 -23.12
C ILE A 74 -0.97 16.27 -24.45
N SER A 75 0.01 17.10 -24.83
CA SER A 75 -0.02 17.82 -26.10
C SER A 75 -0.06 16.86 -27.30
N LYS A 76 -0.56 17.35 -28.45
CA LYS A 76 -0.65 16.54 -29.68
C LYS A 76 0.71 15.99 -30.14
N ASP A 77 1.79 16.71 -29.87
CA ASP A 77 3.16 16.32 -30.19
C ASP A 77 3.85 15.53 -29.05
N GLY A 78 3.20 15.39 -27.90
CA GLY A 78 3.73 14.67 -26.74
C GLY A 78 4.89 15.35 -26.02
N LEU A 79 5.14 16.64 -26.26
CA LEU A 79 6.27 17.38 -25.67
C LEU A 79 5.90 18.15 -24.39
N SER A 80 4.61 18.24 -24.04
CA SER A 80 4.15 18.87 -22.80
C SER A 80 3.00 18.11 -22.14
N VAL A 81 2.90 18.27 -20.81
CA VAL A 81 1.86 17.72 -19.92
C VAL A 81 1.36 18.82 -19.00
#